data_AF-A0A8S3X1R3-F1
#
_entry.id   AF-A0A8S3X1R3-F1
#
_cell.length_a   1.000
_cell.length_b   1.000
_cell.length_c   1.000
_cell.angle_alpha   90.00
_cell.angle_beta   90.00
_cell.angle_gamma   90.00
#
_symmetry.space_group_name_H-M   'P 1'
#
loop_
_entity.id
_entity.type
_entity.pdbx_description
1 polymer ?
#
loop_
_entity_poly.entity_id
_entity_poly.type
_entity_poly.pdbx_seq_one_letter_code
_entity_poly.pdbx_strand_id
1 'polypeptide(L)'
;MKILNIDEGCDEENIMEWLNCDSEDSGFQILTDEEIIENLNSNEREDEEGTETGDVCQVPSHAEAFEALDVAFKWFERQDESDPIQLLQLKRIRDLAARKRCDSLRQKSITSYFQLKF
;
A
#
# COMPACT_ATOMS: atom_id res chain seq x y z
N MET A 1 -18.01 -18.62 -39.30
CA MET A 1 -17.88 -17.65 -38.18
C MET A 1 -19.27 -17.43 -37.62
N LYS A 2 -19.50 -17.77 -36.35
CA LYS A 2 -20.71 -17.37 -35.63
C LYS A 2 -20.47 -15.94 -35.17
N ILE A 3 -21.29 -15.01 -35.66
CA ILE A 3 -21.37 -13.67 -35.10
C ILE A 3 -21.99 -13.89 -33.72
N LEU A 4 -21.25 -13.55 -32.66
CA LEU A 4 -21.75 -13.63 -31.30
C LEU A 4 -22.87 -12.60 -31.20
N ASN A 5 -24.09 -13.06 -30.92
CA ASN A 5 -25.22 -12.21 -30.63
C ASN A 5 -24.85 -11.39 -29.39
N ILE A 6 -24.81 -10.07 -29.56
CA ILE A 6 -24.75 -9.13 -28.45
C ILE A 6 -25.97 -9.41 -27.57
N ASP A 7 -25.72 -9.61 -26.28
CA ASP A 7 -26.72 -9.87 -25.25
C ASP A 7 -27.79 -8.76 -25.27
N GLU A 8 -29.06 -9.12 -25.01
CA GLU A 8 -30.26 -8.27 -25.21
C GLU A 8 -30.34 -7.03 -24.29
N GLY A 9 -29.25 -6.73 -23.56
CA GLY A 9 -29.10 -5.57 -22.67
C GLY A 9 -27.77 -4.83 -22.82
N CYS A 10 -27.05 -5.01 -23.94
CA CYS A 10 -25.86 -4.23 -24.26
C CYS A 10 -26.08 -3.57 -25.63
N ASP A 11 -26.96 -2.58 -25.66
CA ASP A 11 -27.18 -1.81 -26.88
C ASP A 11 -26.04 -0.79 -27.09
N GLU A 12 -26.01 -0.21 -28.29
CA GLU A 12 -25.00 0.77 -28.67
C GLU A 12 -25.01 1.99 -27.73
N GLU A 13 -26.17 2.30 -27.16
CA GLU A 13 -26.35 3.40 -26.21
C GLU A 13 -25.65 3.10 -24.87
N ASN A 14 -25.78 1.88 -24.34
CA ASN A 14 -25.07 1.44 -23.14
C ASN A 14 -23.54 1.46 -23.34
N ILE A 15 -23.06 1.05 -24.51
CA ILE A 15 -21.62 1.06 -24.81
C ILE A 15 -21.09 2.50 -24.85
N MET A 16 -21.84 3.41 -25.45
CA MET A 16 -21.47 4.83 -25.55
C MET A 16 -21.55 5.54 -24.20
N GLU A 17 -22.52 5.19 -23.35
CA GLU A 17 -22.60 5.67 -21.97
C GLU A 17 -21.36 5.26 -21.17
N TRP A 18 -20.98 3.98 -21.22
CA TRP A 18 -19.76 3.47 -20.57
C TRP A 18 -18.47 4.13 -21.07
N LEU A 19 -18.34 4.33 -22.39
CA LEU A 19 -17.16 4.98 -22.98
C LEU A 19 -17.06 6.46 -22.58
N ASN A 20 -18.18 7.10 -22.31
CA ASN A 20 -18.24 8.51 -21.94
C ASN A 20 -18.38 8.76 -20.43
N CYS A 21 -18.45 7.72 -19.59
CA CYS A 21 -18.65 7.85 -18.13
C CYS A 21 -17.69 8.86 -17.49
N ASP A 22 -16.43 8.82 -17.89
CA ASP A 22 -15.38 9.67 -17.32
C ASP A 22 -14.95 10.80 -18.29
N SER A 23 -15.74 11.05 -19.34
CA SER A 23 -15.37 12.05 -20.36
C SER A 23 -15.28 13.48 -19.81
N GLU A 24 -16.00 13.76 -18.72
CA GLU A 24 -15.95 15.04 -18.00
C GLU A 24 -15.20 14.94 -16.66
N ASP A 25 -14.82 13.73 -16.23
CA ASP A 25 -14.00 13.56 -15.02
C ASP A 25 -12.51 13.60 -15.41
N SER A 26 -11.81 14.61 -14.90
CA SER A 26 -10.36 14.71 -15.12
C SER A 26 -9.61 13.54 -14.45
N GLY A 27 -10.23 12.80 -13.53
CA GLY A 27 -9.63 11.67 -12.83
C GLY A 27 -8.60 12.09 -11.78
N PHE A 28 -8.47 13.40 -11.54
CA PHE A 28 -7.61 13.98 -10.52
C PHE A 28 -8.24 15.27 -9.98
N GLN A 29 -8.03 15.49 -8.68
CA GLN A 29 -8.37 16.75 -8.03
C GLN A 29 -7.21 17.74 -8.22
N ILE A 30 -7.50 18.92 -8.75
CA ILE A 30 -6.56 20.05 -8.76
C ILE A 30 -6.80 20.82 -7.47
N LEU A 31 -5.83 20.79 -6.57
CA LEU A 31 -5.86 21.56 -5.33
C LEU A 31 -5.18 22.91 -5.54
N THR A 32 -5.69 23.95 -4.87
CA THR A 32 -4.99 25.24 -4.79
C THR A 32 -3.82 25.15 -3.80
N ASP A 33 -2.91 26.11 -3.86
CA ASP A 33 -1.77 26.19 -2.94
C ASP A 33 -2.24 26.21 -1.47
N GLU A 34 -3.35 26.88 -1.16
CA GLU A 34 -3.95 26.91 0.18
C GLU A 34 -4.48 25.54 0.62
N GLU A 35 -5.18 24.82 -0.26
CA GLU A 35 -5.72 23.47 0.03
C GLU A 35 -4.60 22.45 0.21
N ILE A 36 -3.50 22.59 -0.53
CA ILE A 36 -2.29 21.77 -0.36
C ILE A 36 -1.68 22.02 1.01
N ILE A 37 -1.54 23.29 1.41
CA ILE A 37 -1.01 23.67 2.72
C ILE A 37 -1.91 23.15 3.85
N GLU A 38 -3.23 23.24 3.71
CA GLU A 38 -4.18 22.72 4.69
C GLU A 38 -4.09 21.20 4.83
N ASN A 39 -3.96 20.47 3.72
CA ASN A 39 -3.81 19.01 3.72
C ASN A 39 -2.49 18.58 4.40
N LEU A 40 -1.39 19.30 4.17
CA LEU A 40 -0.11 19.06 4.85
C LEU A 40 -0.19 19.36 6.36
N ASN A 41 -0.79 20.49 6.74
CA ASN A 41 -0.96 20.88 8.15
C ASN A 41 -1.98 20.01 8.91
N SER A 42 -2.87 19.33 8.19
CA SER A 42 -3.80 18.36 8.80
C SER A 42 -3.09 17.05 9.12
N ASN A 43 -2.11 16.65 8.30
CA ASN A 43 -1.30 15.46 8.56
C ASN A 43 -0.23 15.70 9.64
N GLU A 44 0.30 16.92 9.80
CA GLU A 44 1.28 17.21 10.86
C GLU A 44 0.67 17.37 12.26
N ARG A 45 -0.65 17.65 12.36
CA ARG A 45 -1.35 17.76 13.66
C ARG A 45 -1.59 16.43 14.37
N GLU A 46 -1.32 15.30 13.72
CA GLU A 46 -1.31 13.99 14.37
C GLU A 46 0.03 13.68 15.08
N ASP A 47 1.07 14.50 14.89
CA ASP A 47 2.45 14.22 15.34
C ASP A 47 2.99 15.15 16.45
N GLU A 48 2.17 16.00 17.11
CA GLU A 48 2.64 16.81 18.25
C GLU A 48 1.88 16.55 19.57
N GLU A 49 2.47 15.63 20.34
CA GLU A 49 2.43 15.39 21.79
C GLU A 49 1.39 16.13 22.65
N GLY A 50 0.33 15.40 23.04
CA GLY A 50 -0.37 15.59 24.29
C GLY A 50 0.08 14.54 25.31
N THR A 51 0.68 14.96 26.42
CA THR A 51 0.97 14.10 27.57
C THR A 51 -0.34 13.56 28.16
N GLU A 52 -0.74 12.39 27.71
CA GLU A 52 -1.72 11.50 28.32
C GLU A 52 -1.12 10.10 28.25
N THR A 53 -1.21 9.35 29.34
CA THR A 53 -0.74 7.96 29.47
C THR A 53 -1.46 7.03 28.49
N GLY A 54 -1.07 7.09 27.21
CA GLY A 54 -1.49 6.22 26.14
C GLY A 54 -0.24 5.61 25.55
N ASP A 55 -0.15 4.29 25.62
CA ASP A 55 0.85 3.45 24.98
C ASP A 55 1.19 3.99 23.57
N VAL A 56 2.33 4.69 23.44
CA VAL A 56 2.86 5.07 22.13
C VAL A 56 3.17 3.74 21.46
N CYS A 57 2.26 3.27 20.61
CA CYS A 57 2.40 2.02 19.88
C CYS A 57 3.61 2.15 18.97
N GLN A 58 4.79 1.80 19.50
CA GLN A 58 6.04 1.88 18.78
C GLN A 58 5.92 0.96 17.57
N VAL A 59 5.99 1.53 16.38
CA VAL A 59 5.98 0.75 15.14
C VAL A 59 7.19 -0.19 15.18
N PRO A 60 7.00 -1.52 15.05
CA PRO A 60 8.09 -2.47 15.17
C PRO A 60 9.12 -2.25 14.06
N SER A 61 10.40 -2.41 14.40
CA SER A 61 11.48 -2.39 13.43
C SER A 61 11.32 -3.49 12.38
N HIS A 62 11.98 -3.37 11.23
CA HIS A 62 11.94 -4.41 10.20
C HIS A 62 12.43 -5.77 10.70
N ALA A 63 13.34 -5.80 11.67
CA ALA A 63 13.80 -7.03 12.31
C ALA A 63 12.72 -7.63 13.22
N GLU A 64 12.11 -6.83 14.09
CA GLU A 64 11.03 -7.27 14.99
C GLU A 64 9.81 -7.76 14.20
N ALA A 65 9.43 -7.03 13.16
CA ALA A 65 8.34 -7.43 12.26
C ALA A 65 8.66 -8.77 11.57
N PHE A 66 9.89 -8.99 11.11
CA PHE A 66 10.29 -10.27 10.51
C PHE A 66 10.17 -11.42 11.50
N GLU A 67 10.71 -11.27 12.71
CA GLU A 67 10.66 -12.32 13.74
C GLU A 67 9.22 -12.64 14.14
N ALA A 68 8.37 -11.61 14.36
CA ALA A 68 6.96 -11.80 14.67
C ALA A 68 6.21 -12.54 13.56
N LEU A 69 6.44 -12.15 12.30
CA LEU A 69 5.82 -12.80 11.14
C LEU A 69 6.32 -14.24 10.93
N ASP A 70 7.58 -14.53 11.25
CA ASP A 70 8.12 -15.89 11.17
C ASP A 70 7.52 -16.80 12.25
N VAL A 71 7.31 -16.28 13.46
CA VAL A 71 6.58 -16.98 14.53
C VAL A 71 5.13 -17.23 14.12
N ALA A 72 4.43 -16.20 13.61
CA ALA A 72 3.05 -16.33 13.14
C ALA A 72 2.94 -17.36 12.00
N PHE A 73 3.88 -17.35 11.06
CA PHE A 73 3.92 -18.30 9.95
C PHE A 73 4.08 -19.75 10.44
N LYS A 74 5.05 -20.00 11.33
CA LYS A 74 5.31 -21.34 11.92
C LYS A 74 4.15 -21.85 12.78
N TRP A 75 3.40 -20.94 13.39
CA TRP A 75 2.20 -21.31 14.13
C TRP A 75 1.05 -21.63 13.17
N PHE A 76 0.79 -20.76 12.20
CA PHE A 76 -0.34 -20.89 11.29
C PHE A 76 -0.24 -22.12 10.39
N GLU A 77 0.97 -22.48 9.93
CA GLU A 77 1.20 -23.67 9.10
C GLU A 77 0.83 -25.00 9.80
N ARG A 78 0.66 -24.99 11.12
CA ARG A 78 0.35 -26.19 11.94
C ARG A 78 -1.12 -26.28 12.34
N GLN A 79 -1.95 -25.30 11.97
CA GLN A 79 -3.37 -25.32 12.29
C GLN A 79 -4.13 -26.14 11.25
N ASP A 80 -5.18 -26.84 11.68
CA ASP A 80 -6.02 -27.65 10.79
C ASP A 80 -6.79 -26.77 9.78
N GLU A 81 -7.10 -25.53 10.16
CA GLU A 81 -7.76 -24.51 9.35
C GLU A 81 -6.81 -23.74 8.43
N SER A 82 -5.53 -24.15 8.35
CA SER A 82 -4.52 -23.46 7.56
C SER A 82 -4.89 -23.45 6.07
N ASP A 83 -5.25 -22.28 5.55
CA ASP A 83 -5.53 -22.06 4.14
C ASP A 83 -4.22 -21.77 3.35
N PRO A 84 -3.96 -22.46 2.22
CA PRO A 84 -2.75 -22.26 1.43
C PRO A 84 -2.57 -20.83 0.88
N ILE A 85 -3.66 -20.13 0.56
CA ILE A 85 -3.61 -18.76 0.04
C ILE A 85 -3.20 -17.80 1.16
N GLN A 86 -3.80 -17.94 2.35
CA GLN A 86 -3.44 -17.18 3.54
C GLN A 86 -1.98 -17.42 3.94
N LEU A 87 -1.50 -18.67 3.91
CA LEU A 87 -0.08 -18.99 4.13
C LEU A 87 0.83 -18.28 3.13
N LEU A 88 0.48 -18.30 1.84
CA LEU A 88 1.29 -17.64 0.81
C LEU A 88 1.33 -16.12 1.01
N GLN A 89 0.21 -15.51 1.39
CA GLN A 89 0.15 -14.08 1.73
C GLN A 89 1.04 -13.77 2.93
N LEU A 90 0.93 -14.55 4.01
CA LEU A 90 1.74 -14.36 5.22
C LEU A 90 3.24 -14.50 4.93
N LYS A 91 3.63 -15.49 4.11
CA LYS A 91 5.00 -15.66 3.62
C LYS A 91 5.49 -14.44 2.86
N ARG A 92 4.67 -13.89 1.94
CA ARG A 92 5.02 -12.71 1.15
C ARG A 92 5.26 -11.48 2.03
N ILE A 93 4.46 -11.30 3.07
CA ILE A 93 4.61 -10.20 4.04
C ILE A 93 5.88 -10.39 4.88
N ARG A 94 6.15 -11.60 5.38
CA ARG A 94 7.40 -11.94 6.08
C ARG A 94 8.63 -11.66 5.21
N ASP A 95 8.59 -12.10 3.95
CA ASP A 95 9.70 -11.92 3.02
C ASP A 95 9.91 -10.43 2.66
N LEU A 96 8.86 -9.60 2.71
CA LEU A 96 8.98 -8.15 2.60
C LEU A 96 9.75 -7.55 3.79
N ALA A 97 9.41 -7.94 5.02
CA ALA A 97 10.14 -7.53 6.22
C ALA A 97 11.61 -7.96 6.15
N ALA A 98 11.89 -9.18 5.68
CA ALA A 98 13.24 -9.70 5.48
C ALA A 98 14.06 -8.85 4.49
N ARG A 99 13.46 -8.46 3.35
CA ARG A 99 14.12 -7.60 2.36
C ARG A 99 14.44 -6.23 2.93
N LYS A 100 13.47 -5.58 3.61
CA LYS A 100 13.70 -4.27 4.25
C LYS A 100 14.77 -4.32 5.34
N ARG A 101 14.82 -5.42 6.11
CA ARG A 101 15.91 -5.69 7.05
C ARG A 101 17.26 -5.72 6.34
N CYS A 102 17.37 -6.43 5.22
CA CYS A 102 18.63 -6.51 4.46
C CYS A 102 19.01 -5.19 3.79
N ASP A 103 18.05 -4.41 3.26
CA ASP A 103 18.33 -3.15 2.59
C ASP A 103 18.88 -2.07 3.55
N SER A 104 18.48 -2.10 4.83
CA SER A 104 19.08 -1.25 5.87
C SER A 104 20.58 -1.53 6.10
N LEU A 105 21.06 -2.71 5.72
CA LEU A 105 22.44 -3.15 5.88
C LEU A 105 23.28 -2.97 4.61
N ARG A 106 22.68 -2.55 3.49
CA ARG A 106 23.42 -2.35 2.23
C ARG A 106 24.06 -0.97 2.20
N GLN A 107 25.37 -0.96 1.97
CA GLN A 107 26.13 0.26 1.72
C GLN A 107 25.52 0.99 0.51
N LYS A 108 25.15 2.26 0.68
CA LYS A 108 24.61 3.08 -0.40
C LYS A 108 25.63 3.14 -1.55
N SER A 109 25.15 3.09 -2.79
CA SER A 109 26.01 3.26 -3.98
C SER A 109 26.78 4.57 -3.88
N ILE A 110 28.05 4.59 -4.31
CA ILE A 110 28.87 5.80 -4.35
C ILE A 110 28.18 6.95 -5.11
N THR A 111 27.34 6.61 -6.09
CA THR A 111 26.55 7.57 -6.87
C THR A 111 25.53 8.37 -6.05
N SER A 112 25.05 7.83 -4.93
CA SER A 112 24.09 8.52 -4.05
C SER A 112 24.71 9.71 -3.31
N TYR A 113 26.03 9.73 -3.12
CA TYR A 113 26.72 10.85 -2.46
C TYR A 113 26.87 12.07 -3.37
N PHE A 114 26.81 11.89 -4.69
CA PHE A 114 26.87 12.99 -5.66
C PHE A 114 25.51 13.65 -5.92
N GLN A 115 24.42 13.13 -5.33
CA GLN A 115 23.06 13.66 -5.49
C GLN A 115 22.65 14.63 -4.38
N LEU A 116 23.42 14.73 -3.29
CA LEU A 116 23.27 15.78 -2.29
C LEU A 116 23.78 17.10 -2.91
N LYS A 117 22.85 17.90 -3.43
CA LYS A 117 23.14 19.28 -3.84
C LYS A 117 23.38 20.11 -2.58
N PHE A 118 24.52 20.80 -2.54
CA PHE A 118 24.84 21.84 -1.55
C PHE A 118 24.03 23.11 -1.81
#